data_AF-A0A444XE98-F1
#
_entry.id   AF-A0A444XE98-F1
#
_cell.length_a   1.000
_cell.length_b   1.000
_cell.length_c   1.000
_cell.angle_alpha   90.00
_cell.angle_beta   90.00
_cell.angle_gamma   90.00
#
_symmetry.space_group_name_H-M   'P 1'
#
loop_
_entity.id
_entity.type
_entity.pdbx_description
1 polymer ?
#
loop_
_entity_poly.entity_id
_entity_poly.type
_entity_poly.pdbx_seq_one_letter_code
_entity_poly.pdbx_strand_id
1 'polypeptide(L)'
;MSITNLIPISCVCDYAVKINIIVLCIYVYAVLHNPLGPFPTSQYEHSSIAATVKKIYKLPQFLTKRDAWAATFDSLLTLSTPRTDCPEKLPEPAKLREVGAQEQAKLSEFQEELVQMAATLNGDHKKSIYPNKLVENMTALDAIKYIEDAFNTFLDECNKAKQSGVDGSQIVECADKNKSTPPNSKNFFQKLLSCIVCDP
;
A
#
# COMPACT_ATOMS: atom_id res chain seq x y z
N MET A 1 -21.80 -23.94 9.34
CA MET A 1 -22.37 -22.67 8.88
C MET A 1 -21.78 -22.41 7.50
N SER A 2 -22.59 -22.47 6.44
CA SER A 2 -22.11 -22.52 5.06
C SER A 2 -21.56 -21.16 4.61
N ILE A 3 -20.40 -21.13 3.95
CA ILE A 3 -19.76 -19.92 3.39
C ILE A 3 -20.44 -19.53 2.07
N THR A 4 -21.78 -19.54 2.02
CA THR A 4 -22.56 -19.25 0.81
C THR A 4 -22.62 -17.75 0.47
N ASN A 5 -21.97 -16.89 1.25
CA ASN A 5 -22.13 -15.44 1.18
C ASN A 5 -20.95 -14.67 0.57
N LEU A 6 -19.91 -15.35 0.09
CA LEU A 6 -18.85 -14.72 -0.69
C LEU A 6 -19.29 -14.66 -2.16
N ILE A 7 -19.35 -13.46 -2.69
CA ILE A 7 -19.82 -13.19 -4.05
C ILE A 7 -18.59 -12.99 -4.94
N PRO A 8 -18.23 -13.96 -5.79
CA PRO A 8 -17.11 -13.81 -6.71
C PRO A 8 -17.52 -12.90 -7.87
N ILE A 9 -16.74 -11.86 -8.11
CA ILE A 9 -16.85 -11.01 -9.29
C ILE A 9 -15.59 -11.24 -10.14
N SER A 10 -15.79 -11.57 -11.41
CA SER A 10 -14.68 -11.68 -12.35
C SER A 10 -14.33 -10.29 -12.89
N CYS A 11 -13.10 -9.84 -12.63
CA CYS A 11 -12.59 -8.57 -13.13
C CYS A 11 -11.49 -8.77 -14.16
N VAL A 12 -11.40 -7.85 -15.13
CA VAL A 12 -10.34 -7.84 -16.15
C VAL A 12 -9.41 -6.67 -15.86
N CYS A 13 -8.12 -6.94 -15.70
CA CYS A 13 -7.10 -5.89 -15.63
C CYS A 13 -6.40 -5.72 -16.98
N ASP A 14 -5.85 -4.53 -17.24
CA ASP A 14 -5.17 -4.13 -18.50
C ASP A 14 -4.05 -5.08 -18.99
N TYR A 15 -3.60 -6.03 -18.17
CA TYR A 15 -2.62 -7.06 -18.50
C TYR A 15 -3.21 -8.47 -18.75
N ALA A 16 -4.52 -8.58 -19.00
CA ALA A 16 -5.25 -9.84 -19.22
C ALA A 16 -5.24 -10.82 -18.02
N VAL A 17 -4.81 -10.36 -16.83
CA VAL A 17 -4.96 -11.13 -15.59
C VAL A 17 -6.40 -10.97 -15.09
N LYS A 18 -7.13 -12.09 -15.06
CA LYS A 18 -8.45 -12.14 -14.39
C LYS A 18 -8.23 -12.21 -12.89
N ILE A 19 -8.68 -11.18 -12.18
CA ILE A 19 -8.64 -11.14 -10.73
C ILE A 19 -10.05 -11.39 -10.22
N ASN A 20 -10.18 -12.30 -9.26
CA ASN A 20 -11.43 -12.50 -8.54
C ASN A 20 -11.52 -11.42 -7.46
N ILE A 21 -12.52 -10.53 -7.57
CA ILE A 21 -12.86 -9.61 -6.49
C ILE A 21 -13.91 -10.28 -5.61
N ILE A 22 -13.66 -10.27 -4.31
CA ILE A 22 -14.62 -10.67 -3.29
C ILE A 22 -15.12 -9.39 -2.63
N VAL A 23 -16.41 -9.09 -2.82
CA VAL A 23 -17.07 -7.97 -2.14
C VAL A 23 -17.76 -8.50 -0.89
N LEU A 24 -17.23 -8.15 0.28
CA LEU A 24 -17.90 -8.41 1.55
C LEU A 24 -18.83 -7.23 1.87
N CYS A 25 -20.12 -7.41 1.60
CA CYS A 25 -21.13 -6.38 1.86
C CYS A 25 -22.43 -7.00 2.38
N ILE A 26 -22.95 -6.43 3.46
CA ILE A 26 -24.19 -6.86 4.10
C ILE A 26 -25.45 -6.40 3.35
N TYR A 27 -25.32 -5.57 2.31
CA TYR A 27 -26.44 -5.04 1.50
C TYR A 27 -26.60 -5.71 0.12
N VAL A 28 -25.96 -6.87 -0.10
CA VAL A 28 -25.93 -7.55 -1.40
C VAL A 28 -26.46 -8.99 -1.28
N TYR A 29 -27.19 -9.50 -2.29
CA TYR A 29 -27.59 -10.92 -2.40
C TYR A 29 -27.26 -11.57 -3.77
N ALA A 30 -26.55 -10.88 -4.67
CA ALA A 30 -26.43 -11.29 -6.07
C ALA A 30 -24.99 -11.60 -6.52
N VAL A 31 -24.81 -12.69 -7.27
CA VAL A 31 -23.58 -12.96 -8.05
C VAL A 31 -23.68 -12.27 -9.40
N LEU A 32 -22.71 -11.38 -9.69
CA LEU A 32 -22.62 -10.71 -10.99
C LEU A 32 -21.47 -11.30 -11.81
N HIS A 33 -21.82 -11.87 -12.95
CA HIS A 33 -20.86 -12.36 -13.93
C HIS A 33 -20.53 -11.33 -15.02
N ASN A 34 -21.47 -10.41 -15.31
CA ASN A 34 -21.32 -9.45 -16.40
C ASN A 34 -21.26 -8.01 -15.89
N PRO A 35 -20.38 -7.18 -16.47
CA PRO A 35 -20.26 -5.77 -16.12
C PRO A 35 -21.48 -4.97 -16.59
N LEU A 36 -21.94 -4.05 -15.73
CA LEU A 36 -22.89 -3.01 -16.08
C LEU A 36 -22.18 -1.66 -16.02
N GLY A 37 -21.75 -1.18 -17.18
CA GLY A 37 -20.98 0.06 -17.28
C GLY A 37 -21.51 1.02 -18.35
N PRO A 38 -20.93 2.23 -18.42
CA PRO A 38 -21.36 3.28 -19.35
C PRO A 38 -21.13 2.94 -20.83
N PHE A 39 -20.28 1.95 -21.13
CA PHE A 39 -19.96 1.51 -22.49
C PHE A 39 -20.15 -0.01 -22.64
N PRO A 40 -20.43 -0.51 -23.86
CA PRO A 40 -20.51 -1.96 -24.11
C PRO A 40 -19.21 -2.71 -23.81
N THR A 41 -18.08 -2.01 -23.81
CA THR A 41 -16.77 -2.58 -23.51
C THR A 41 -16.42 -2.54 -22.03
N SER A 42 -17.14 -1.76 -21.21
CA SER A 42 -16.87 -1.59 -19.78
C SER A 42 -16.72 -2.93 -19.07
N GLN A 43 -15.72 -3.03 -18.20
CA GLN A 43 -15.50 -4.21 -17.35
C GLN A 43 -15.56 -3.83 -15.87
N TYR A 44 -15.73 -4.84 -15.02
CA TYR A 44 -15.34 -4.70 -13.62
C TYR A 44 -13.82 -4.76 -13.52
N GLU A 45 -13.24 -3.79 -12.82
CA GLU A 45 -11.80 -3.66 -12.58
C GLU A 45 -11.53 -2.82 -11.32
N HIS A 46 -10.27 -2.53 -11.00
CA HIS A 46 -9.93 -1.71 -9.82
C HIS A 46 -10.62 -0.34 -9.83
N SER A 47 -10.69 0.30 -11.00
CA SER A 47 -11.34 1.59 -11.23
C SER A 47 -12.86 1.57 -10.96
N SER A 48 -13.49 0.38 -10.97
CA SER A 48 -14.90 0.21 -10.63
C SER A 48 -15.22 0.67 -9.21
N ILE A 49 -14.27 0.62 -8.29
CA ILE A 49 -14.45 1.12 -6.91
C ILE A 49 -14.64 2.65 -6.95
N ALA A 50 -13.72 3.38 -7.58
CA ALA A 50 -13.80 4.83 -7.70
C ALA A 50 -15.04 5.27 -8.50
N ALA A 51 -15.36 4.56 -9.59
CA ALA A 51 -16.56 4.79 -10.39
C ALA A 51 -17.85 4.62 -9.56
N THR A 52 -17.90 3.59 -8.71
CA THR A 52 -19.03 3.33 -7.80
C THR A 52 -19.17 4.43 -6.75
N VAL A 53 -18.08 4.84 -6.10
CA VAL A 53 -18.08 5.94 -5.12
C VAL A 53 -18.58 7.23 -5.75
N LYS A 54 -18.07 7.58 -6.94
CA LYS A 54 -18.53 8.75 -7.69
C LYS A 54 -20.05 8.70 -7.92
N LYS A 55 -20.58 7.54 -8.31
CA LYS A 55 -22.01 7.36 -8.61
C LYS A 55 -22.88 7.47 -7.35
N ILE A 56 -22.52 6.76 -6.27
CA ILE A 56 -23.29 6.75 -5.01
C ILE A 56 -23.31 8.14 -4.36
N TYR A 57 -22.17 8.83 -4.32
CA TYR A 57 -22.06 10.16 -3.69
C TYR A 57 -22.30 11.32 -4.66
N LYS A 58 -22.64 11.04 -5.92
CA LYS A 58 -22.90 12.05 -6.97
C LYS A 58 -21.75 13.07 -7.09
N LEU A 59 -20.51 12.60 -7.03
CA LEU A 59 -19.34 13.47 -7.16
C LEU A 59 -19.29 14.10 -8.57
N PRO A 60 -18.79 15.34 -8.71
CA PRO A 60 -18.93 16.12 -9.94
C PRO A 60 -18.12 15.57 -11.12
N GLN A 61 -16.99 14.91 -10.85
CA GLN A 61 -16.08 14.43 -11.87
C GLN A 61 -15.46 13.07 -11.51
N PHE A 62 -15.00 12.35 -12.52
CA PHE A 62 -14.15 11.17 -12.35
C PHE A 62 -12.71 11.61 -12.10
N LEU A 63 -11.93 10.79 -11.39
CA LEU A 63 -10.50 11.06 -11.18
C LEU A 63 -9.70 10.73 -12.44
N THR A 64 -10.07 9.66 -13.15
CA THR A 64 -9.39 9.22 -14.36
C THR A 64 -10.36 8.84 -15.47
N LYS A 65 -9.86 8.77 -16.72
CA LYS A 65 -10.61 8.20 -17.86
C LYS A 65 -10.98 6.73 -17.64
N ARG A 66 -10.17 6.00 -16.86
CA ARG A 66 -10.38 4.60 -16.57
C ARG A 66 -11.60 4.41 -15.65
N ASP A 67 -11.73 5.23 -14.61
CA ASP A 67 -12.94 5.26 -13.75
C ASP A 67 -14.19 5.65 -14.55
N ALA A 68 -14.05 6.55 -15.52
CA ALA A 68 -15.16 6.97 -16.38
C ALA A 68 -15.64 5.85 -17.33
N TRP A 69 -14.78 4.89 -17.64
CA TRP A 69 -15.09 3.74 -18.48
C TRP A 69 -15.58 2.52 -17.68
N ALA A 70 -15.08 2.33 -16.46
CA ALA A 70 -15.33 1.12 -15.67
C ALA A 70 -16.82 0.92 -15.32
N ALA A 71 -17.23 -0.35 -15.17
CA ALA A 71 -18.54 -0.72 -14.66
C ALA A 71 -18.65 -0.41 -13.16
N THR A 72 -19.87 -0.18 -12.65
CA THR A 72 -20.12 0.18 -11.25
C THR A 72 -20.80 -0.95 -10.48
N PHE A 73 -20.54 -1.03 -9.18
CA PHE A 73 -21.07 -2.04 -8.27
C PHE A 73 -22.39 -1.63 -7.60
N ASP A 74 -22.94 -0.46 -7.90
CA ASP A 74 -24.19 0.02 -7.27
C ASP A 74 -25.38 -0.91 -7.54
N SER A 75 -25.37 -1.62 -8.67
CA SER A 75 -26.36 -2.65 -8.99
C SER A 75 -26.35 -3.84 -8.01
N LEU A 76 -25.25 -4.05 -7.27
CA LEU A 76 -25.17 -5.07 -6.23
C LEU A 76 -25.92 -4.67 -4.95
N LEU A 77 -26.04 -3.36 -4.68
CA LEU A 77 -26.61 -2.82 -3.45
C LEU A 77 -28.15 -2.84 -3.51
N THR A 78 -28.73 -4.03 -3.64
CA THR A 78 -30.17 -4.22 -3.84
C THR A 78 -30.99 -4.22 -2.55
N LEU A 79 -30.34 -4.42 -1.40
CA LEU A 79 -31.04 -4.50 -0.11
C LEU A 79 -31.22 -3.12 0.51
N SER A 80 -32.41 -2.86 1.04
CA SER A 80 -32.72 -1.65 1.81
C SER A 80 -32.31 -1.76 3.29
N THR A 81 -32.12 -2.99 3.78
CA THR A 81 -31.71 -3.29 5.15
C THR A 81 -30.48 -4.18 5.15
N PRO A 82 -29.54 -3.97 6.09
CA PRO A 82 -28.35 -4.80 6.20
C PRO A 82 -28.71 -6.22 6.63
N ARG A 83 -28.07 -7.22 6.03
CA ARG A 83 -28.17 -8.60 6.50
C ARG A 83 -27.46 -8.77 7.85
N THR A 84 -27.99 -9.65 8.68
CA THR A 84 -27.44 -10.00 10.00
C THR A 84 -26.74 -11.37 10.01
N ASP A 85 -26.65 -12.04 8.87
CA ASP A 85 -26.10 -13.40 8.70
C ASP A 85 -24.64 -13.40 8.22
N CYS A 86 -23.99 -12.23 8.15
CA CYS A 86 -22.60 -12.12 7.74
C CYS A 86 -21.68 -12.72 8.83
N PRO A 87 -20.87 -13.75 8.52
CA PRO A 87 -20.00 -14.35 9.52
C PRO A 87 -18.92 -13.35 9.97
N GLU A 88 -18.72 -13.24 11.28
CA GLU A 88 -17.64 -12.43 11.86
C GLU A 88 -16.26 -13.07 11.65
N LYS A 89 -16.23 -14.39 11.46
CA LYS A 89 -15.02 -15.17 11.24
C LYS A 89 -15.20 -16.03 9.99
N LEU A 90 -14.32 -15.82 9.02
CA LEU A 90 -14.16 -16.75 7.91
C LEU A 90 -13.34 -17.95 8.39
N PRO A 91 -13.54 -19.15 7.83
CA PRO A 91 -12.65 -20.26 8.10
C PRO A 91 -11.25 -19.96 7.59
N GLU A 92 -10.26 -20.60 8.21
CA GLU A 92 -8.88 -20.53 7.74
C GLU A 92 -8.81 -20.91 6.26
N PRO A 93 -8.20 -20.06 5.41
CA PRO A 93 -8.07 -20.37 3.99
C PRO A 93 -7.29 -21.67 3.82
N ALA A 94 -7.69 -22.47 2.84
CA ALA A 94 -6.94 -23.66 2.48
C ALA A 94 -5.50 -23.26 2.14
N LYS A 95 -4.53 -24.00 2.66
CA LYS A 95 -3.13 -23.76 2.35
C LYS A 95 -2.93 -23.92 0.84
N LEU A 96 -2.42 -22.88 0.19
CA LEU A 96 -2.10 -22.93 -1.25
C LEU A 96 -0.93 -23.87 -1.57
N ARG A 97 -0.15 -24.24 -0.55
CA ARG A 97 0.98 -25.18 -0.64
C ARG A 97 0.90 -26.16 0.52
N GLU A 98 1.19 -27.43 0.25
CA GLU A 98 1.27 -28.46 1.30
C GLU A 98 2.47 -28.23 2.22
N VAL A 99 3.55 -27.67 1.68
CA VAL A 99 4.81 -27.42 2.38
C VAL A 99 4.88 -25.98 2.90
N GLY A 100 5.40 -25.82 4.12
CA GLY A 100 5.65 -24.52 4.75
C GLY A 100 6.73 -23.68 4.05
N ALA A 101 7.11 -22.56 4.68
CA ALA A 101 8.26 -21.78 4.22
C ALA A 101 9.55 -22.60 4.36
N GLN A 102 10.43 -22.55 3.36
CA GLN A 102 11.77 -23.13 3.43
C GLN A 102 12.71 -22.09 4.04
N GLU A 103 12.65 -21.93 5.36
CA GLU A 103 13.33 -20.86 6.09
C GLU A 103 14.85 -20.85 5.90
N GLN A 104 15.45 -22.03 5.73
CA GLN A 104 16.89 -22.21 5.57
C GLN A 104 17.33 -22.20 4.09
N ALA A 105 16.38 -22.03 3.15
CA ALA A 105 16.72 -21.90 1.74
C ALA A 105 17.43 -20.56 1.49
N LYS A 106 18.32 -20.56 0.49
CA LYS A 106 18.87 -19.33 -0.07
C LYS A 106 17.74 -18.48 -0.65
N LEU A 107 17.93 -17.17 -0.61
CA LEU A 107 16.99 -16.22 -1.18
C LEU A 107 16.83 -16.43 -2.69
N SER A 108 15.61 -16.26 -3.18
CA SER A 108 15.38 -15.98 -4.60
C SER A 108 15.78 -14.53 -4.92
N GLU A 109 16.05 -14.23 -6.19
CA GLU A 109 16.34 -12.87 -6.66
C GLU A 109 15.34 -11.83 -6.13
N PHE A 110 14.04 -12.13 -6.23
CA PHE A 110 13.00 -11.26 -5.69
C PHE A 110 13.09 -11.06 -4.16
N GLN A 111 13.44 -12.10 -3.40
CA GLN A 111 13.62 -11.98 -1.96
C GLN A 111 14.88 -11.15 -1.62
N GLU A 112 15.94 -11.26 -2.41
CA GLU A 112 17.13 -10.40 -2.29
C GLU A 112 16.78 -8.93 -2.51
N GLU A 113 15.99 -8.62 -3.54
CA GLU A 113 15.53 -7.25 -3.84
C GLU A 113 14.71 -6.66 -2.68
N LEU A 114 13.87 -7.46 -2.01
CA LEU A 114 13.13 -7.02 -0.83
C LEU A 114 14.05 -6.65 0.34
N VAL A 115 15.12 -7.42 0.57
CA VAL A 115 16.13 -7.11 1.59
C VAL A 115 16.90 -5.84 1.24
N GLN A 116 17.28 -5.67 -0.02
CA GLN A 116 17.96 -4.47 -0.51
C GLN A 116 17.06 -3.23 -0.36
N MET A 117 15.76 -3.35 -0.64
CA MET A 117 14.80 -2.29 -0.38
C MET A 117 14.72 -1.96 1.12
N ALA A 118 14.69 -2.96 2.00
CA ALA A 118 14.67 -2.72 3.44
C ALA A 118 15.94 -2.02 3.95
N ALA A 119 17.10 -2.26 3.33
CA ALA A 119 18.34 -1.53 3.63
C ALA A 119 18.25 -0.01 3.37
N THR A 120 17.28 0.43 2.56
CA THR A 120 17.01 1.86 2.38
C THR A 120 16.39 2.49 3.63
N LEU A 121 15.61 1.72 4.39
CA LEU A 121 14.89 2.19 5.58
C LEU A 121 15.80 2.46 6.77
N ASN A 122 16.85 1.64 6.96
CA ASN A 122 17.79 1.77 8.08
C ASN A 122 19.10 2.50 7.70
N GLY A 123 19.25 2.89 6.43
CA GLY A 123 20.43 3.59 5.92
C GLY A 123 21.57 2.69 5.44
N ASP A 124 21.43 1.37 5.52
CA ASP A 124 22.47 0.42 5.12
C ASP A 124 22.75 0.43 3.61
N HIS A 125 21.85 0.99 2.81
CA HIS A 125 22.09 1.25 1.39
C HIS A 125 23.34 2.13 1.12
N LYS A 126 23.84 2.89 2.11
CA LYS A 126 25.11 3.63 2.01
C LYS A 126 26.35 2.81 2.38
N LYS A 127 26.20 1.60 2.92
CA LYS A 127 27.33 0.74 3.31
C LYS A 127 27.95 0.09 2.07
N SER A 128 29.25 -0.21 2.13
CA SER A 128 30.00 -0.83 1.04
C SER A 128 29.57 -2.26 0.68
N ILE A 129 28.76 -2.91 1.54
CA ILE A 129 28.20 -4.24 1.29
C ILE A 129 26.96 -4.20 0.38
N TYR A 130 26.33 -3.04 0.21
CA TYR A 130 25.15 -2.89 -0.63
C TYR A 130 25.52 -2.86 -2.13
N PRO A 131 24.68 -3.40 -3.04
CA PRO A 131 23.49 -4.21 -2.77
C PRO A 131 23.79 -5.70 -2.60
N ASN A 132 24.76 -6.24 -3.34
CA ASN A 132 24.87 -7.69 -3.54
C ASN A 132 25.53 -8.44 -2.37
N LYS A 133 26.53 -7.84 -1.70
CA LYS A 133 27.20 -8.51 -0.57
C LYS A 133 26.34 -8.53 0.69
N LEU A 134 25.36 -7.64 0.79
CA LEU A 134 24.41 -7.60 1.90
C LEU A 134 23.58 -8.88 1.98
N VAL A 135 23.12 -9.37 0.81
CA VAL A 135 22.24 -10.54 0.69
C VAL A 135 23.01 -11.85 0.50
N GLU A 136 24.33 -11.76 0.36
CA GLU A 136 25.18 -12.91 0.06
C GLU A 136 25.09 -13.97 1.16
N ASN A 137 24.74 -15.20 0.77
CA ASN A 137 24.56 -16.35 1.67
C ASN A 137 23.46 -16.18 2.75
N MET A 138 22.55 -15.22 2.59
CA MET A 138 21.41 -15.03 3.48
C MET A 138 20.36 -16.14 3.29
N THR A 139 19.79 -16.64 4.38
CA THR A 139 18.61 -17.52 4.33
C THR A 139 17.31 -16.73 4.39
N ALA A 140 16.18 -17.34 4.03
CA ALA A 140 14.87 -16.70 4.16
C ALA A 140 14.56 -16.24 5.59
N LEU A 141 15.02 -16.98 6.61
CA LEU A 141 14.91 -16.58 8.02
C LEU A 141 15.74 -15.34 8.36
N ASP A 142 16.99 -15.30 7.88
CA ASP A 142 17.88 -14.15 8.08
C ASP A 142 17.31 -12.89 7.42
N ALA A 143 16.73 -13.03 6.23
CA ALA A 143 16.10 -11.95 5.50
C ALA A 143 14.90 -11.34 6.25
N ILE A 144 14.00 -12.19 6.78
CA ILE A 144 12.84 -11.72 7.55
C ILE A 144 13.32 -10.92 8.76
N LYS A 145 14.28 -11.45 9.51
CA LYS A 145 14.84 -10.77 10.68
C LYS A 145 15.47 -9.42 10.30
N TYR A 146 16.25 -9.37 9.22
CA TYR A 146 16.85 -8.12 8.74
C TYR A 146 15.80 -7.08 8.37
N ILE A 147 14.74 -7.49 7.66
CA ILE A 147 13.65 -6.59 7.23
C ILE A 147 12.90 -6.03 8.44
N GLU A 148 12.58 -6.88 9.43
CA GLU A 148 11.93 -6.45 10.68
C GLU A 148 12.81 -5.44 11.45
N ASP A 149 14.09 -5.73 11.61
CA ASP A 149 15.05 -4.85 12.29
C ASP A 149 15.21 -3.50 11.55
N ALA A 150 15.26 -3.54 10.21
CA ALA A 150 15.37 -2.34 9.39
C ALA A 150 14.12 -1.46 9.49
N PHE A 151 12.93 -2.06 9.48
CA PHE A 151 11.67 -1.36 9.62
C PHE A 151 11.51 -0.75 11.03
N ASN A 152 11.84 -1.51 12.07
CA ASN A 152 11.81 -1.01 13.46
C ASN A 152 12.77 0.16 13.66
N THR A 153 13.98 0.07 13.10
CA THR A 153 14.94 1.18 13.10
C THR A 153 14.34 2.44 12.47
N PHE A 154 13.67 2.31 11.32
CA PHE A 154 13.02 3.44 10.66
C PHE A 154 11.89 4.05 11.50
N LEU A 155 11.05 3.22 12.12
CA LEU A 155 9.98 3.68 13.02
C LEU A 155 10.54 4.44 14.23
N ASP A 156 11.62 3.95 14.83
CA ASP A 156 12.27 4.60 15.95
C ASP A 156 12.83 5.97 15.58
N GLU A 157 13.50 6.09 14.43
CA GLU A 157 13.99 7.39 13.95
C GLU A 157 12.83 8.35 13.60
N CYS A 158 11.73 7.84 13.05
CA CYS A 158 10.51 8.63 12.83
C CYS A 158 9.92 9.15 14.14
N ASN A 159 9.89 8.33 15.19
CA ASN A 159 9.41 8.74 16.50
C ASN A 159 10.32 9.78 17.14
N LYS A 160 11.65 9.63 17.03
CA LYS A 160 12.63 10.62 17.50
C LYS A 160 12.49 11.96 16.79
N ALA A 161 12.31 11.95 15.47
CA ALA A 161 12.10 13.16 14.69
C ALA A 161 10.83 13.91 15.15
N LYS A 162 9.70 13.20 15.30
CA LYS A 162 8.46 13.76 15.84
C LYS A 162 8.64 14.38 17.23
N GLN A 163 9.31 13.68 18.14
CA GLN A 163 9.59 14.19 19.49
C GLN A 163 10.51 15.42 19.48
N SER A 164 11.36 15.55 18.47
CA SER A 164 12.26 16.69 18.27
C SER A 164 11.58 17.89 17.61
N GLY A 165 10.27 17.83 17.32
CA GLY A 165 9.50 18.92 16.71
C GLY A 165 9.71 19.08 15.20
N VAL A 166 10.22 18.04 14.54
CA VAL A 166 10.32 18.01 13.08
C VAL A 166 8.94 18.05 12.43
N ASP A 167 8.81 18.78 11.33
CA ASP A 167 7.59 18.85 10.55
C ASP A 167 7.12 17.46 10.07
N GLY A 168 5.81 17.22 10.11
CA GLY A 168 5.23 15.91 9.79
C GLY A 168 5.39 15.48 8.31
N SER A 169 5.76 16.40 7.41
CA SER A 169 6.05 16.10 6.01
C SER A 169 7.53 15.81 5.75
N GLN A 170 8.41 15.97 6.75
CA GLN A 170 9.83 15.69 6.57
C GLN A 170 10.07 14.18 6.44
N ILE A 171 10.80 13.80 5.40
CA ILE A 171 11.26 12.43 5.18
C ILE A 171 12.45 12.16 6.10
N VAL A 172 12.36 11.12 6.92
CA VAL A 172 13.42 10.73 7.86
C VAL A 172 14.43 9.84 7.16
N GLU A 173 15.70 10.28 7.13
CA GLU A 173 16.81 9.55 6.51
C GLU A 173 17.71 8.91 7.59
N CYS A 174 17.62 7.59 7.74
CA CYS A 174 18.37 6.84 8.77
C CYS A 174 19.88 6.68 8.47
N ALA A 175 20.33 7.08 7.28
CA ALA A 175 21.69 6.83 6.80
C ALA A 175 22.75 7.75 7.45
N ASP A 176 22.33 8.91 7.95
CA ASP A 176 23.22 9.92 8.54
C ASP A 176 23.00 9.99 10.06
N LYS A 177 23.24 8.88 10.78
CA LYS A 177 23.12 8.80 12.26
C LYS A 177 23.99 9.81 13.03
N ASN A 178 24.91 10.50 12.34
CA ASN A 178 25.88 11.46 12.91
C ASN A 178 25.57 12.95 12.60
N LYS A 179 24.44 13.29 11.97
CA LYS A 179 24.04 14.71 11.80
C LYS A 179 22.83 15.05 12.69
N SER A 180 23.05 15.03 14.00
CA SER A 180 22.29 15.87 14.92
C SER A 180 22.81 17.32 14.84
N THR A 181 22.72 17.96 13.67
CA THR A 181 22.93 19.40 13.59
C THR A 181 21.57 20.08 13.77
N PRO A 182 21.30 20.77 14.89
CA PRO A 182 20.12 21.61 14.96
C PRO A 182 20.20 22.66 13.84
N PRO A 183 19.08 23.04 13.20
CA PRO A 183 19.11 24.06 12.17
C PRO A 183 19.72 25.33 12.76
N ASN A 184 20.87 25.74 12.19
CA ASN A 184 21.59 26.94 12.60
C ASN A 184 20.68 28.16 12.35
N SER A 185 20.11 28.69 13.43
CA SER A 185 19.19 29.84 13.45
C SER A 185 19.78 31.12 12.84
N LYS A 186 21.09 31.14 12.57
CA LYS A 186 21.81 32.27 11.96
C LYS A 186 21.37 32.55 10.52
N ASN A 187 20.87 31.56 9.77
CA ASN A 187 20.47 31.75 8.37
C ASN A 187 19.07 32.37 8.20
N PHE A 188 18.20 32.32 9.22
CA PHE A 188 16.84 32.85 9.12
C PHE A 188 16.83 34.38 9.25
N PHE A 189 17.54 34.93 10.24
CA PHE A 189 17.63 36.38 10.42
C PHE A 189 18.41 37.07 9.30
N GLN A 190 19.46 36.44 8.75
CA GLN A 190 20.17 37.02 7.60
C GLN A 190 19.27 37.13 6.36
N LYS A 191 18.35 36.19 6.16
CA LYS A 191 17.40 36.17 5.03
C LYS A 191 16.21 37.11 5.23
N LEU A 192 15.81 37.35 6.48
CA LEU A 192 14.76 38.31 6.83
C LEU A 192 15.26 39.76 6.70
N LEU A 193 16.53 40.01 7.04
CA LEU A 193 17.13 41.35 7.01
C LEU A 193 17.60 41.75 5.60
N SER A 194 17.86 40.81 4.69
CA SER A 194 18.15 41.11 3.28
C SER A 194 16.94 41.67 2.51
N CYS A 195 15.72 41.51 3.03
CA CYS A 195 14.50 42.07 2.43
C CYS A 195 14.08 43.41 3.04
N ILE A 196 14.79 43.89 4.08
CA ILE A 196 14.47 45.15 4.79
C ILE A 196 15.41 46.28 4.37
N VAL A 197 16.56 45.96 3.75
CA VAL A 197 17.53 46.96 3.26
C VAL A 197 17.55 46.97 1.73
N CYS A 198 16.42 47.36 1.15
CA CYS A 198 16.36 47.94 -0.19
C CYS A 198 15.48 49.18 -0.07
N ASP A 199 16.11 50.35 -0.01
CA ASP A 199 15.67 51.63 -0.60
C ASP A 199 16.74 52.70 -0.33
N PRO A 200 16.96 53.68 -1.22
CA PRO A 200 15.95 54.40 -2.01
C PRO A 200 15.98 54.20 -3.53
#